data_AF-A0A1V5MUU4-F1
#
_entry.id   AF-A0A1V5MUU4-F1
#
_cell.length_a   1.000
_cell.length_b   1.000
_cell.length_c   1.000
_cell.angle_alpha   90.00
_cell.angle_beta   90.00
_cell.angle_gamma   90.00
#
_symmetry.space_group_name_H-M   'P 1'
#
loop_
_entity.id
_entity.type
_entity.pdbx_description
1 polymer ?
#
loop_
_entity_poly.entity_id
_entity_poly.type
_entity_poly.pdbx_seq_one_letter_code
_entity_poly.pdbx_strand_id
1 'polypeptide(L)'
;MKLLGLADRNLKEISRDPISMILGLLMPIFILFLFASINKRVPLDIFTPELLTPGVIVFGYSFFIMFAATLLAKDRQSAFLIRLL
;
A
#
# COMPACT_ATOMS: atom_id res chain seq x y z
N MET A 1 11.63 -17.43 -13.52
CA MET A 1 10.76 -16.48 -14.26
C MET A 1 9.30 -16.50 -13.80
N LYS A 2 8.72 -17.63 -13.36
CA LYS A 2 7.30 -17.74 -12.96
C LYS A 2 6.86 -16.82 -11.81
N LEU A 3 7.69 -16.65 -10.78
CA LEU A 3 7.41 -15.73 -9.65
C LEU A 3 7.32 -14.25 -10.07
N LEU A 4 8.12 -13.83 -11.06
CA LEU A 4 8.04 -12.46 -11.61
C LEU A 4 6.73 -12.25 -12.38
N GLY A 5 6.24 -13.28 -13.07
CA GLY A 5 4.92 -13.24 -13.73
C GLY A 5 3.76 -13.13 -12.74
N LEU A 6 3.83 -13.84 -11.62
CA LEU A 6 2.86 -13.70 -10.52
C LEU A 6 2.89 -12.28 -9.91
N ALA A 7 4.08 -11.74 -9.68
CA ALA A 7 4.23 -10.38 -9.15
C ALA A 7 3.66 -9.31 -10.10
N ASP A 8 3.99 -9.38 -11.39
CA ASP A 8 3.47 -8.46 -12.42
C ASP A 8 1.94 -8.52 -12.54
N ARG A 9 1.36 -9.73 -12.51
CA ARG A 9 -0.10 -9.89 -12.49
C ARG A 9 -0.72 -9.26 -11.24
N ASN A 10 -0.16 -9.53 -10.06
CA ASN A 10 -0.73 -9.01 -8.82
C ASN A 10 -0.68 -7.47 -8.80
N LEU A 11 0.42 -6.88 -9.28
CA LEU A 11 0.53 -5.43 -9.49
C LEU A 11 -0.56 -4.90 -10.43
N LYS A 12 -0.76 -5.56 -11.57
CA LYS A 12 -1.80 -5.16 -12.54
C LYS A 12 -3.20 -5.22 -11.93
N GLU A 13 -3.54 -6.25 -11.17
CA GLU A 13 -4.86 -6.35 -10.55
C GLU A 13 -5.08 -5.33 -9.44
N ILE A 14 -4.09 -5.12 -8.57
CA ILE A 14 -4.14 -4.06 -7.54
C ILE A 14 -4.30 -2.68 -8.19
N SER A 15 -3.57 -2.41 -9.28
CA SER A 15 -3.68 -1.14 -10.02
C SER A 15 -4.98 -0.97 -10.81
N ARG A 16 -5.75 -2.05 -11.02
CA ARG A 16 -7.05 -2.01 -11.71
C ARG A 16 -8.22 -1.97 -10.74
N ASP A 17 -7.99 -2.29 -9.48
CA ASP A 17 -9.00 -2.15 -8.43
C ASP A 17 -9.01 -0.70 -7.90
N PRO A 18 -10.05 0.08 -8.21
CA PRO A 18 -10.15 1.46 -7.76
C PRO A 18 -10.17 1.59 -6.24
N ILE A 19 -10.70 0.60 -5.52
CA ILE A 19 -10.75 0.65 -4.04
C ILE A 19 -9.33 0.50 -3.47
N SER A 20 -8.57 -0.48 -3.95
CA SER A 20 -7.18 -0.69 -3.53
C SER A 20 -6.31 0.53 -3.85
N MET A 21 -6.48 1.14 -5.03
CA MET A 21 -5.76 2.36 -5.41
C MET A 21 -6.13 3.56 -4.52
N ILE A 22 -7.43 3.79 -4.31
CA ILE A 22 -7.90 4.90 -3.47
C ILE A 22 -7.39 4.69 -2.05
N LEU A 23 -7.60 3.53 -1.44
CA LEU A 23 -7.16 3.28 -0.07
C LEU A 23 -5.64 3.34 0.08
N GLY A 24 -4.90 2.74 -0.86
CA GLY A 24 -3.43 2.71 -0.82
C GLY A 24 -2.78 4.09 -0.94
N LEU A 25 -3.43 5.05 -1.60
CA LEU A 25 -2.91 6.41 -1.76
C LEU A 25 -3.54 7.41 -0.78
N LEU A 26 -4.85 7.31 -0.57
CA LEU A 26 -5.61 8.21 0.31
C LEU A 26 -5.13 8.07 1.76
N MET A 27 -4.88 6.86 2.24
CA MET A 27 -4.47 6.64 3.63
C MET A 27 -3.12 7.30 3.97
N PRO A 28 -2.03 7.07 3.21
CA PRO A 28 -0.77 7.77 3.45
C PRO A 28 -0.88 9.29 3.37
N ILE A 29 -1.59 9.80 2.35
CA ILE A 29 -1.78 11.24 2.16
C ILE A 29 -2.58 11.85 3.33
N PHE A 30 -3.64 11.17 3.75
CA PHE A 30 -4.48 11.60 4.87
C PHE A 30 -3.67 11.70 6.16
N ILE A 31 -2.83 10.70 6.45
CA ILE A 31 -1.96 10.71 7.62
C ILE A 31 -0.93 11.85 7.57
N LEU A 32 -0.28 12.06 6.42
CA LEU A 32 0.64 13.18 6.22
C LEU A 32 -0.04 14.52 6.49
N PHE A 33 -1.24 14.72 5.94
CA PHE A 33 -2.01 15.95 6.11
C PHE A 33 -2.46 16.16 7.57
N LEU A 34 -2.88 15.09 8.23
CA LEU A 34 -3.31 15.11 9.64
C LEU A 34 -2.15 15.56 10.54
N PHE A 35 -0.99 14.92 10.45
CA PHE A 35 0.15 15.26 11.29
C PHE A 35 0.74 16.63 10.95
N ALA A 36 0.80 17.01 9.67
CA ALA A 36 1.20 18.37 9.28
C ALA A 36 0.24 19.44 9.84
N SER A 37 -1.06 19.13 9.94
CA SER A 37 -2.05 20.04 10.53
C SER A 37 -1.89 20.18 12.05
N ILE A 38 -1.47 19.11 12.73
CA ILE A 38 -1.14 19.15 14.17
C ILE A 38 0.10 20.00 14.41
N ASN A 39 1.14 19.85 13.59
CA ASN A 39 2.38 20.62 13.70
C ASN A 39 2.14 22.14 13.63
N LYS A 40 1.18 22.59 12.80
CA LYS A 40 0.80 24.01 12.71
C LYS A 40 0.23 24.59 14.01
N ARG A 41 -0.32 23.75 14.89
CA ARG A 41 -0.95 24.17 16.15
C ARG A 41 -0.02 23.97 17.35
N VAL A 42 0.83 22.95 17.30
CA VAL A 42 1.81 22.63 18.34
C VAL A 42 3.14 22.36 17.60
N PRO A 43 4.05 23.35 17.52
CA PRO A 43 5.29 23.21 16.78
C PRO A 43 6.19 22.19 17.49
N LEU A 44 6.15 20.96 17.00
CA LEU A 44 7.00 19.86 17.44
C LEU A 44 7.79 19.43 16.22
N ASP A 45 9.11 19.49 16.29
CA ASP A 45 10.01 19.17 15.18
C ASP A 45 9.73 17.78 14.57
N ILE A 46 9.22 16.85 15.40
CA ILE A 46 8.85 15.47 15.04
C ILE A 46 7.72 15.41 13.99
N PHE A 47 6.86 16.42 13.91
CA PHE A 47 5.72 16.46 12.97
C PHE A 47 6.01 17.30 11.72
N THR A 48 7.27 17.58 11.44
CA THR A 48 7.68 18.17 10.16
C THR A 48 7.44 17.19 9.01
N PRO A 49 6.90 17.65 7.86
CA PRO A 49 6.68 16.79 6.70
C PRO A 49 7.93 16.02 6.27
N GLU A 50 9.11 16.62 6.42
CA GLU A 50 10.40 16.02 6.07
C GLU A 50 10.69 14.75 6.89
N LEU A 51 10.43 14.77 8.20
CA LEU A 51 10.64 13.62 9.08
C LEU A 51 9.51 12.58 8.98
N LEU A 52 8.28 13.01 8.68
CA LEU A 52 7.12 12.13 8.55
C LEU A 52 7.07 11.35 7.24
N THR A 53 7.46 11.98 6.13
CA THR A 53 7.36 11.40 4.79
C THR A 53 7.96 9.98 4.67
N PRO A 54 9.21 9.70 5.12
CA PRO A 54 9.75 8.35 5.02
C PRO A 54 8.96 7.31 5.83
N GLY A 55 8.50 7.67 7.03
CA GLY A 55 7.65 6.78 7.84
C GLY A 55 6.31 6.49 7.19
N VAL A 56 5.69 7.51 6.60
CA VAL A 56 4.42 7.38 5.88
C VAL A 56 4.56 6.57 4.59
N ILE A 57 5.69 6.66 3.89
CA ILE A 57 6.00 5.81 2.74
C ILE A 57 6.07 4.33 3.15
N VAL A 58 6.83 4.02 4.20
CA VAL A 58 6.93 2.64 4.73
C VAL A 58 5.56 2.13 5.17
N PHE A 59 4.78 2.96 5.87
CA PHE A 59 3.41 2.64 6.24
C PHE A 59 2.52 2.38 5.00
N GLY A 60 2.65 3.18 3.94
CA GLY A 60 1.91 2.99 2.70
C GLY A 60 2.13 1.62 2.05
N TYR A 61 3.36 1.10 2.11
CA TYR A 61 3.66 -0.25 1.62
C TYR A 61 2.91 -1.36 2.37
N SER A 62 2.49 -1.14 3.63
CA SER A 62 1.69 -2.13 4.36
C SER A 62 0.34 -2.41 3.68
N PHE A 63 -0.29 -1.41 3.06
CA PHE A 63 -1.51 -1.61 2.28
C PHE A 63 -1.26 -2.42 1.01
N PHE A 64 -0.19 -2.09 0.27
CA PHE A 64 0.18 -2.87 -0.92
C PHE A 64 0.46 -4.34 -0.57
N ILE A 65 1.14 -4.60 0.53
CA ILE A 65 1.38 -5.96 1.03
C ILE A 65 0.05 -6.64 1.38
N MET A 66 -0.84 -5.95 2.09
CA MET A 66 -2.17 -6.47 2.45
C MET A 66 -2.99 -6.85 1.21
N PHE A 67 -3.11 -5.96 0.22
CA PHE A 67 -3.85 -6.23 -1.01
C PHE A 67 -3.25 -7.41 -1.79
N ALA A 68 -1.92 -7.45 -1.91
CA ALA A 68 -1.24 -8.57 -2.56
C ALA A 68 -1.47 -9.90 -1.82
N ALA A 69 -1.44 -9.89 -0.48
CA ALA A 69 -1.70 -11.06 0.35
C ALA A 69 -3.14 -11.55 0.21
N THR A 70 -4.13 -10.64 0.18
CA THR A 70 -5.53 -10.98 -0.04
C THR A 70 -5.74 -11.62 -1.41
N LEU A 71 -5.11 -11.07 -2.45
CA LEU A 71 -5.19 -11.62 -3.80
C LEU A 71 -4.58 -13.01 -3.88
N LEU A 72 -3.39 -13.19 -3.29
CA LEU A 72 -2.70 -14.47 -3.23
C LEU A 72 -3.52 -15.53 -2.44
N ALA A 73 -4.16 -15.13 -1.34
CA ALA A 73 -5.01 -16.01 -0.56
C ALA A 73 -6.21 -16.51 -1.39
N LYS A 74 -6.83 -15.62 -2.19
CA LYS A 74 -7.92 -15.95 -3.10
C LYS A 74 -7.47 -16.89 -4.22
N ASP A 75 -6.30 -16.64 -4.79
CA ASP A 75 -5.73 -17.50 -5.84
C ASP A 75 -5.45 -18.92 -5.33
N ARG A 76 -5.02 -19.06 -4.06
CA ARG A 76 -4.75 -20.36 -3.41
C ARG A 76 -6.03 -21.19 -3.18
N GLN A 77 -7.19 -20.54 -3.07
CA GLN A 77 -8.48 -21.23 -2.98
C GLN A 77 -8.92 -21.82 -4.34
N SER A 78 -8.25 -21.45 -5.42
CA SER A 78 -8.51 -21.96 -6.76
C SER A 78 -7.32 -22.78 -7.28
N ALA A 79 -7.51 -23.52 -8.36
CA ALA A 79 -6.41 -24.18 -9.07
C ALA A 79 -5.51 -23.19 -9.87
N PHE A 80 -5.70 -21.87 -9.73
CA PHE A 80 -4.95 -20.86 -10.48
C PHE A 80 -3.47 -20.83 -10.07
N LEU A 81 -3.19 -20.78 -8.75
CA LEU A 81 -1.82 -20.71 -8.24
C LEU A 81 -0.98 -21.91 -8.70
N ILE A 82 -1.57 -23.11 -8.69
CA ILE A 82 -0.94 -24.36 -9.11
C ILE A 82 -0.64 -24.36 -10.62
N ARG A 83 -1.48 -23.72 -11.44
CA ARG A 83 -1.29 -23.61 -12.89
C ARG A 83 -0.27 -22.56 -13.29
N LEU A 84 -0.08 -21.52 -12.47
CA LEU A 84 0.81 -20.41 -12.76
C LEU A 84 2.26 -20.66 -12.27
N LEU A 85 2.43 -21.42 -11.18
CA LEU A 85 3.74 -21.84 -10.63
C LEU A 85 4.35 -23.05 -11.36
#